data_AF-A0AAF0J6H6-F1
#
_entry.id   AF-A0AAF0J6H6-F1
#
_cell.length_a   1.000
_cell.length_b   1.000
_cell.length_c   1.000
_cell.angle_alpha   90.00
_cell.angle_beta   90.00
_cell.angle_gamma   90.00
#
_symmetry.space_group_name_H-M   'P 1'
#
loop_
_entity.id
_entity.type
_entity.pdbx_description
1 polymer ?
#
loop_
_entity_poly.entity_id
_entity_poly.type
_entity_poly.pdbx_seq_one_letter_code
_entity_poly.pdbx_strand_id
1 'polypeptide(L)'
;MILTGALRVAAASTSARAAVLSRAAIPMGMQIRNYSGHSETFEEFNARYVQFFDGVQDLFELQRGLNNAFAQDLVPSPEVIEKALQASRRVNDYATAVRVFEGLKAKVENAKQYEQYLQYLEPLRKELGVDLREELYH
;
A
#
# COMPACT_ATOMS: atom_id res chain seq x y z
N MET A 1 -56.87 69.80 -30.23
CA MET A 1 -58.22 69.21 -30.36
C MET A 1 -58.03 67.73 -30.62
N ILE A 2 -58.64 66.91 -29.78
CA ILE A 2 -58.43 65.46 -29.61
C ILE A 2 -58.82 64.70 -30.89
N LEU A 3 -58.03 63.71 -31.32
CA LEU A 3 -58.64 62.50 -31.87
C LEU A 3 -57.75 61.27 -31.69
N THR A 4 -58.14 60.50 -30.67
CA THR A 4 -57.88 59.08 -30.47
C THR A 4 -58.48 58.27 -31.63
N GLY A 5 -57.79 57.23 -32.11
CA GLY A 5 -58.35 56.31 -33.09
C GLY A 5 -57.45 55.10 -33.32
N ALA A 6 -57.63 54.07 -32.49
CA ALA A 6 -56.95 52.79 -32.63
C ALA A 6 -57.69 51.88 -33.64
N LEU A 7 -56.96 51.20 -34.53
CA LEU A 7 -57.46 49.95 -35.12
C LEU A 7 -56.35 48.99 -35.62
N ARG A 8 -56.28 47.85 -34.91
CA ARG A 8 -56.11 46.45 -35.36
C ARG A 8 -54.80 45.99 -36.02
N VAL A 9 -54.02 45.31 -35.17
CA VAL A 9 -53.50 43.93 -35.29
C VAL A 9 -53.72 43.20 -36.62
N ALA A 10 -52.61 42.77 -37.22
CA ALA A 10 -52.46 41.45 -37.84
C ALA A 10 -51.00 40.97 -37.65
N ALA A 11 -50.75 40.22 -36.58
CA ALA A 11 -49.49 39.49 -36.40
C ALA A 11 -49.65 38.12 -37.09
N ALA A 12 -49.14 38.00 -38.30
CA ALA A 12 -49.09 36.74 -39.04
C ALA A 12 -47.65 36.19 -39.02
N SER A 13 -47.52 35.07 -38.30
CA SER A 13 -46.54 33.98 -38.40
C SER A 13 -45.39 34.10 -39.40
N THR A 14 -44.15 33.84 -38.95
CA THR A 14 -43.34 32.69 -39.42
C THR A 14 -42.26 32.39 -38.37
N SER A 15 -42.13 31.12 -38.05
CA SER A 15 -41.12 30.53 -37.16
C SER A 15 -39.73 30.48 -37.80
N ALA A 16 -38.74 30.15 -36.95
CA ALA A 16 -37.38 29.73 -37.26
C ALA A 16 -36.36 30.87 -37.48
N ARG A 17 -35.52 31.10 -36.47
CA ARG A 17 -34.35 30.26 -36.20
C ARG A 17 -33.80 30.60 -34.81
N ALA A 18 -33.78 29.58 -33.96
CA ALA A 18 -32.97 29.61 -32.75
C ALA A 18 -31.53 29.96 -33.13
N ALA A 19 -31.00 31.06 -32.59
CA ALA A 19 -29.58 31.31 -32.60
C ALA A 19 -28.92 30.23 -31.74
N VAL A 20 -28.48 29.15 -32.37
CA VAL A 20 -27.68 28.12 -31.73
C VAL A 20 -26.35 28.78 -31.35
N LEU A 21 -26.17 29.05 -30.06
CA LEU A 21 -24.87 29.35 -29.49
C LEU A 21 -23.94 28.19 -29.80
N SER A 22 -23.05 28.36 -30.77
CA SER A 22 -21.93 27.45 -30.98
C SER A 22 -20.98 27.63 -29.79
N ARG A 23 -21.19 26.85 -28.72
CA ARG A 23 -20.14 26.61 -27.74
C ARG A 23 -19.06 25.83 -28.48
N ALA A 24 -17.96 26.50 -28.81
CA ALA A 24 -16.76 25.83 -29.28
C ALA A 24 -16.37 24.78 -28.23
N ALA A 25 -16.50 23.50 -28.58
CA ALA A 25 -16.06 22.41 -27.74
C ALA A 25 -14.53 22.49 -27.67
N ILE A 26 -13.99 22.87 -26.50
CA ILE A 26 -12.56 22.71 -26.24
C ILE A 26 -12.32 21.20 -26.18
N PRO A 27 -11.47 20.61 -27.05
CA PRO A 27 -11.13 19.21 -26.93
C PRO A 27 -10.41 19.04 -25.60
N MET A 28 -11.05 18.33 -24.66
CA MET A 28 -10.41 17.84 -23.45
C MET A 28 -9.36 16.81 -23.87
N GLY A 29 -8.14 17.27 -24.13
CA GLY A 29 -7.02 16.41 -24.47
C GLY A 29 -6.79 15.39 -23.35
N MET A 30 -6.90 14.11 -23.67
CA MET A 30 -6.67 13.02 -22.74
C MET A 30 -5.21 13.07 -22.28
N GLN A 31 -4.95 13.47 -21.04
CA GLN A 31 -3.60 13.51 -20.48
C GLN A 31 -3.13 12.08 -20.23
N ILE A 32 -2.21 11.57 -21.05
CA ILE A 32 -1.55 10.28 -20.83
C ILE A 32 -0.54 10.47 -19.71
N ARG A 33 -0.82 9.88 -18.54
CA ARG A 33 0.16 9.81 -17.44
C ARG A 33 1.11 8.66 -17.73
N ASN A 34 2.34 8.98 -18.11
CA ASN A 34 3.42 7.99 -18.24
C ASN A 34 3.94 7.66 -16.83
N TYR A 35 3.58 6.48 -16.32
CA TYR A 35 4.22 5.93 -15.12
C TYR A 35 5.49 5.18 -15.52
N SER A 36 6.63 5.48 -14.90
CA SER A 36 7.80 4.61 -14.98
C SER A 36 7.51 3.34 -14.17
N GLY A 37 7.48 2.19 -14.84
CA GLY A 37 7.34 0.89 -14.18
C GLY A 37 8.64 0.52 -13.46
N HIS A 38 8.85 1.06 -12.26
CA HIS A 38 9.97 0.66 -11.42
C HIS A 38 9.60 -0.60 -10.65
N SER A 39 10.29 -1.69 -10.94
CA SER A 39 10.34 -2.89 -10.10
C SER A 39 11.57 -2.79 -9.23
N GLU A 40 11.39 -2.89 -7.91
CA GLU A 40 12.50 -3.01 -6.96
C GLU A 40 13.17 -4.38 -7.11
N THR A 41 14.49 -4.44 -6.96
CA THR A 41 15.26 -5.69 -6.92
C THR A 41 15.16 -6.36 -5.54
N PHE A 42 15.57 -7.63 -5.43
CA PHE A 42 15.58 -8.34 -4.16
C PHE A 42 16.51 -7.65 -3.14
N GLU A 43 17.69 -7.21 -3.58
CA GLU A 43 18.69 -6.55 -2.75
C GLU A 43 18.19 -5.19 -2.24
N GLU A 44 17.58 -4.39 -3.11
CA GLU A 44 16.99 -3.09 -2.74
C GLU A 44 15.86 -3.27 -1.73
N PHE A 45 14.97 -4.24 -1.95
CA PHE A 45 13.90 -4.58 -1.01
C PHE A 45 14.46 -4.90 0.38
N ASN A 46 15.45 -5.76 0.45
CA ASN A 46 16.02 -6.18 1.73
C ASN A 46 16.75 -5.03 2.41
N ALA A 47 17.56 -4.25 1.68
CA ALA A 47 18.25 -3.09 2.23
C ALA A 47 17.27 -2.07 2.81
N ARG A 48 16.17 -1.80 2.11
CA ARG A 48 15.11 -0.90 2.56
C ARG A 48 14.44 -1.39 3.83
N TYR A 49 14.09 -2.68 3.92
CA TYR A 49 13.41 -3.21 5.11
C TYR A 49 14.36 -3.42 6.30
N VAL A 50 15.64 -3.73 6.08
CA VAL A 50 16.67 -3.70 7.13
C VAL A 50 16.73 -2.30 7.74
N GLN A 51 16.86 -1.25 6.92
CA GLN A 51 16.89 0.13 7.40
C GLN A 51 15.58 0.54 8.07
N PHE A 52 14.44 0.14 7.51
CA PHE A 52 13.12 0.44 8.07
C PHE A 52 13.00 -0.12 9.49
N PHE A 53 13.20 -1.44 9.68
CA PHE A 53 13.01 -2.07 10.99
C PHE A 53 14.08 -1.64 12.01
N ASP A 54 15.30 -1.32 11.58
CA ASP A 54 16.32 -0.78 12.46
C ASP A 54 15.87 0.54 13.12
N GLY A 55 15.13 1.37 12.35
CA GLY A 55 14.59 2.65 12.81
C GLY A 55 13.20 2.62 13.48
N VAL A 56 12.51 1.48 13.53
CA VAL A 56 11.17 1.39 14.14
C VAL A 56 11.24 1.59 15.66
N GLN A 57 10.37 2.47 16.18
CA GLN A 57 10.29 2.83 17.61
C GLN A 57 8.89 2.63 18.22
N ASP A 58 7.87 2.35 17.42
CA ASP A 58 6.51 2.13 17.90
C ASP A 58 5.88 0.87 17.31
N LEU A 59 4.92 0.32 18.05
CA LEU A 59 4.28 -0.95 17.72
C LEU A 59 3.47 -0.89 16.41
N PHE A 60 2.86 0.26 16.10
CA PHE A 60 2.05 0.40 14.91
C PHE A 60 2.93 0.31 13.65
N GLU A 61 4.06 1.02 13.63
CA GLU A 61 5.02 0.98 12.52
C GLU A 61 5.67 -0.39 12.36
N LEU A 62 5.94 -1.11 13.45
CA LEU A 62 6.40 -2.49 13.40
C LEU A 62 5.39 -3.38 12.66
N GLN A 63 4.13 -3.36 13.10
CA GLN A 63 3.08 -4.21 12.53
C GLN A 63 2.77 -3.81 11.08
N ARG A 64 2.75 -2.51 10.77
CA ARG A 64 2.57 -2.00 9.41
C ARG A 64 3.71 -2.43 8.49
N GLY A 65 4.95 -2.32 8.96
CA GLY A 65 6.15 -2.77 8.24
C GLY A 65 6.12 -4.26 7.94
N LEU A 66 5.78 -5.08 8.94
CA LEU A 66 5.65 -6.53 8.79
C LEU A 66 4.56 -6.89 7.78
N ASN A 67 3.38 -6.29 7.88
CA ASN A 67 2.29 -6.52 6.93
C ASN A 67 2.73 -6.21 5.48
N ASN A 68 3.44 -5.09 5.27
CA ASN A 68 3.89 -4.68 3.95
C ASN A 68 5.05 -5.52 3.41
N ALA A 69 5.99 -5.93 4.27
CA ALA A 69 7.10 -6.79 3.90
C ALA A 69 6.62 -8.19 3.48
N PHE A 70 5.75 -8.79 4.29
CA PHE A 70 5.22 -10.14 4.04
C PHE A 70 4.18 -10.18 2.92
N ALA A 71 3.63 -9.03 2.49
CA ALA A 71 2.71 -8.95 1.35
C ALA A 71 3.42 -9.04 -0.02
N GLN A 72 4.73 -8.84 -0.10
CA GLN A 72 5.45 -8.93 -1.38
C GLN A 72 5.61 -10.37 -1.86
N ASP A 73 5.76 -10.58 -3.17
CA ASP A 73 5.91 -11.90 -3.78
C ASP A 73 7.33 -12.47 -3.66
N LEU A 74 7.88 -12.40 -2.45
CA LEU A 74 9.18 -12.95 -2.08
C LEU A 74 9.19 -13.25 -0.58
N VAL A 75 10.15 -14.07 -0.16
CA VAL A 75 10.44 -14.29 1.27
C VAL A 75 11.50 -13.27 1.70
N PRO A 76 11.26 -12.45 2.74
CA PRO A 76 12.27 -11.52 3.26
C PRO A 76 13.53 -12.26 3.73
N SER A 77 14.71 -11.69 3.49
CA SER A 77 15.98 -12.30 3.90
C SER A 77 16.10 -12.49 5.43
N PRO A 78 16.99 -13.40 5.90
CA PRO A 78 17.24 -13.58 7.33
C PRO A 78 17.60 -12.29 8.07
N GLU A 79 18.34 -11.38 7.42
CA GLU A 79 18.73 -10.08 7.98
C GLU A 79 17.52 -9.17 8.23
N VAL A 80 16.54 -9.16 7.31
CA VAL A 80 15.28 -8.42 7.52
C VAL A 80 14.52 -8.99 8.72
N ILE A 81 14.48 -10.32 8.85
CA ILE A 81 13.81 -10.99 9.99
C ILE A 81 14.53 -10.68 11.31
N GLU A 82 15.86 -10.70 11.34
CA GLU A 82 16.65 -10.29 12.51
C GLU A 82 16.32 -8.86 12.94
N LYS A 83 16.26 -7.91 12.00
CA LYS A 83 15.89 -6.52 12.30
C LYS A 83 14.46 -6.39 12.79
N ALA A 84 13.53 -7.16 12.23
CA ALA A 84 12.16 -7.21 12.73
C ALA A 84 12.09 -7.74 14.17
N LEU A 85 12.84 -8.79 14.53
CA LEU A 85 12.89 -9.34 15.89
C LEU A 85 13.51 -8.35 16.89
N GLN A 86 14.60 -7.68 16.50
CA GLN A 86 15.21 -6.61 17.30
C GLN A 86 14.23 -5.44 17.51
N ALA A 87 13.47 -5.07 16.47
CA ALA A 87 12.42 -4.06 16.57
C ALA A 87 11.28 -4.50 17.51
N SER A 88 10.81 -5.76 17.43
CA SER A 88 9.83 -6.32 18.37
C SER A 88 10.30 -6.22 19.81
N ARG A 89 11.58 -6.53 20.08
CA ARG A 89 12.16 -6.34 21.42
C ARG A 89 12.18 -4.88 21.84
N ARG A 90 12.59 -3.97 20.94
CA ARG A 90 12.67 -2.53 21.20
C ARG A 90 11.32 -1.93 21.61
N VAL A 91 10.24 -2.34 20.94
CA VAL A 91 8.87 -1.89 21.25
C VAL A 91 8.18 -2.72 22.33
N ASN A 92 8.90 -3.65 22.95
CA ASN A 92 8.43 -4.55 24.01
C ASN A 92 7.20 -5.40 23.63
N ASP A 93 7.11 -5.87 22.38
CA ASP A 93 6.01 -6.73 21.95
C ASP A 93 6.46 -8.16 21.61
N TYR A 94 6.31 -9.03 22.60
CA TYR A 94 6.63 -10.45 22.50
C TYR A 94 5.74 -11.17 21.46
N ALA A 95 4.44 -10.88 21.44
CA ALA A 95 3.50 -11.59 20.59
C ALA A 95 3.79 -11.37 19.11
N THR A 96 4.21 -10.16 18.71
CA THR A 96 4.67 -9.92 17.33
C THR A 96 5.93 -10.71 17.00
N ALA A 97 6.91 -10.83 17.91
CA ALA A 97 8.13 -11.61 17.64
C ALA A 97 7.82 -13.09 17.36
N VAL A 98 6.93 -13.70 18.15
CA VAL A 98 6.44 -15.08 17.90
C VAL A 98 5.74 -15.16 16.53
N ARG A 99 4.87 -14.17 16.25
CA ARG A 99 4.11 -14.11 14.99
C ARG A 99 4.96 -13.90 13.75
N VAL A 100 6.15 -13.29 13.87
CA VAL A 100 7.12 -13.18 12.76
C VAL A 100 7.54 -14.58 12.29
N PHE A 101 7.83 -15.52 13.20
CA PHE A 101 8.16 -16.90 12.83
C PHE A 101 6.98 -17.65 12.22
N GLU A 102 5.76 -17.43 12.72
CA GLU A 102 4.53 -17.99 12.14
C GLU A 102 4.32 -17.50 10.70
N GLY A 103 4.47 -16.19 10.49
CA GLY A 103 4.37 -15.58 9.16
C GLY A 103 5.45 -16.11 8.23
N LEU A 104 6.68 -16.27 8.71
CA LEU A 104 7.80 -16.81 7.94
C LEU A 104 7.54 -18.26 7.53
N LYS A 105 7.05 -19.10 8.44
CA LYS A 105 6.66 -20.48 8.16
C LYS A 105 5.58 -20.56 7.07
N ALA A 106 4.61 -19.65 7.10
CA ALA A 106 3.55 -19.58 6.10
C ALA A 106 4.02 -19.02 4.75
N LYS A 107 5.10 -18.22 4.75
CA LYS A 107 5.62 -17.54 3.56
C LYS A 107 6.63 -18.36 2.77
N VAL A 108 7.37 -19.26 3.40
CA VAL A 108 8.35 -20.13 2.71
C VAL A 108 7.66 -21.21 1.87
N GLU A 109 8.35 -21.68 0.84
CA GLU A 109 7.83 -22.69 -0.08
C GLU A 109 7.81 -24.11 0.51
N ASN A 110 8.72 -24.40 1.44
CA ASN A 110 8.88 -25.74 2.01
C ASN A 110 9.49 -25.72 3.42
N ALA A 111 9.28 -26.82 4.14
CA ALA A 111 9.75 -26.98 5.53
C ALA A 111 11.27 -26.84 5.69
N LYS A 112 12.05 -27.34 4.71
CA LYS A 112 13.51 -27.25 4.75
C LYS A 112 14.00 -25.80 4.73
N GLN A 113 13.36 -24.93 3.96
CA GLN A 113 13.69 -23.52 3.93
C GLN A 113 13.39 -22.87 5.30
N TYR A 114 12.26 -23.19 5.92
CA TYR A 114 11.95 -22.71 7.27
C TYR A 114 12.99 -23.17 8.30
N GLU A 115 13.41 -24.44 8.24
CA GLU A 115 14.47 -24.98 9.12
C GLU A 115 15.79 -24.22 8.97
N GLN A 116 16.17 -23.80 7.75
CA GLN A 116 17.36 -22.99 7.52
C GLN A 116 17.25 -21.61 8.18
N TYR A 117 16.08 -20.98 8.12
CA TYR A 117 15.83 -19.73 8.86
C TYR A 117 15.93 -19.94 10.37
N LEU A 118 15.34 -21.02 10.89
CA LEU A 118 15.41 -21.34 12.31
C LEU A 118 16.85 -21.54 12.78
N GLN A 119 17.67 -22.25 12.00
CA GLN A 119 19.09 -22.45 12.31
C GLN A 119 19.87 -21.13 12.30
N TYR A 120 19.66 -20.29 11.29
CA TYR A 120 20.33 -19.00 11.19
C TYR A 120 19.94 -18.06 12.35
N LEU A 121 18.65 -18.00 12.68
CA LEU A 121 18.10 -17.08 13.68
C LEU A 121 18.15 -17.63 15.12
N GLU A 122 18.55 -18.89 15.32
CA GLU A 122 18.56 -19.55 16.63
C GLU A 122 19.32 -18.75 17.71
N PRO A 123 20.54 -18.22 17.45
CA PRO A 123 21.28 -17.47 18.48
C PRO A 123 20.50 -16.25 18.96
N LEU A 124 19.95 -15.47 18.03
CA LEU A 124 19.17 -14.27 18.33
C LEU A 124 17.84 -14.62 18.99
N ARG A 125 17.15 -15.65 18.51
CA ARG A 125 15.88 -16.13 19.08
C ARG A 125 16.05 -16.48 20.55
N LYS A 126 17.12 -17.21 20.89
CA LYS A 126 17.46 -17.59 22.26
C LYS A 126 17.88 -16.39 23.11
N GLU A 127 18.69 -15.47 22.56
CA GLU A 127 19.07 -14.23 23.24
C GLU A 127 17.86 -13.39 23.63
N LEU A 128 16.90 -13.24 22.70
CA LEU A 128 15.69 -12.46 22.92
C LEU A 128 14.61 -13.21 23.71
N GLY A 129 14.79 -14.52 23.96
CA GLY A 129 13.83 -15.37 24.66
C GLY A 129 12.51 -15.52 23.92
N VAL A 130 12.55 -15.67 22.59
CA VAL A 130 11.36 -15.82 21.75
C VAL A 130 11.08 -17.30 21.49
N ASP A 131 9.98 -17.82 22.01
CA ASP A 131 9.56 -19.19 21.74
C ASP A 131 8.92 -19.30 20.35
N LEU A 132 9.02 -20.47 19.73
CA LEU A 132 8.24 -20.78 18.54
C LEU A 132 6.80 -21.12 18.93
N ARG A 133 5.82 -20.85 18.04
CA ARG A 133 4.41 -21.21 18.30
C ARG A 133 4.27 -22.68 18.70
N GLU A 134 5.01 -23.55 18.03
CA GLU A 134 5.00 -24.98 18.30
C GLU A 134 5.39 -25.26 19.76
N GLU A 135 6.43 -24.59 20.27
CA GLU A 135 6.96 -24.78 21.63
C GLU A 135 5.99 -24.29 22.74
N LEU A 136 5.06 -23.37 22.42
CA LEU A 136 4.18 -22.71 23.42
C LEU A 136 2.96 -23.54 23.87
N TYR A 137 2.50 -24.50 23.06
CA TYR A 137 1.26 -25.24 23.30
C TYR A 137 1.49 -26.74 23.53
N HIS A 138 2.68 -27.09 24.02
CA HIS A 138 3.09 -28.46 24.36
C HIS A 138 2.96 -28.76 25.86
#